data_AF-A0A924V1L5-F1
#
_entry.id   AF-A0A924V1L5-F1
#
_cell.length_a   1.000
_cell.length_b   1.000
_cell.length_c   1.000
_cell.angle_alpha   90.00
_cell.angle_beta   90.00
_cell.angle_gamma   90.00
#
_symmetry.space_group_name_H-M   'P 1'
#
loop_
_entity.id
_entity.type
_entity.pdbx_description
1 polymer ?
#
loop_
_entity_poly.entity_id
_entity_poly.type
_entity_poly.pdbx_seq_one_letter_code
_entity_poly.pdbx_strand_id
1 'polypeptide(L)' 'MMGDALRLQQVLINIAGNAVKFTEVGEIIVTVRFVKATATMVQPQLSFSIRDTGIGIAPEAQQNIFDGFSQAESSTARC' A
#
# COMPACT_ATOMS: atom_id res chain seq x y z
N MET A 1 -14.17 -5.92 19.28
CA MET A 1 -13.16 -6.31 18.26
C MET A 1 -11.91 -5.50 18.57
N MET A 2 -10.74 -6.12 18.80
CA MET A 2 -9.50 -5.34 18.96
C MET A 2 -8.98 -4.98 17.56
N GLY A 3 -8.96 -3.68 17.24
CA GLY A 3 -8.51 -3.15 15.95
C GLY A 3 -9.58 -2.36 15.19
N ASP A 4 -9.13 -1.40 14.38
CA ASP A 4 -9.99 -0.61 13.49
C ASP A 4 -10.04 -1.28 12.11
N ALA A 5 -11.04 -2.14 11.93
CA ALA A 5 -11.21 -2.92 10.70
C ALA A 5 -11.45 -2.03 9.48
N LEU A 6 -12.19 -0.92 9.64
CA LEU A 6 -12.50 0.00 8.55
C LEU A 6 -11.23 0.69 8.06
N ARG A 7 -10.41 1.18 8.98
CA ARG A 7 -9.12 1.81 8.64
C ARG A 7 -8.16 0.82 7.99
N LEU A 8 -8.09 -0.42 8.49
CA LEU A 8 -7.27 -1.47 7.87
C LEU A 8 -7.73 -1.77 6.44
N GLN A 9 -9.04 -1.92 6.23
CA GLN A 9 -9.62 -2.13 4.91
C GLN A 9 -9.28 -0.97 3.96
N GLN A 10 -9.42 0.28 4.42
CA GLN A 10 -9.09 1.47 3.63
C GLN A 10 -7.63 1.44 3.16
N VAL A 11 -6.69 1.12 4.06
CA VAL A 11 -5.26 1.03 3.74
C VAL A 11 -5.00 -0.04 2.69
N LEU A 12 -5.56 -1.25 2.88
CA LEU A 12 -5.36 -2.36 1.96
C LEU A 12 -5.96 -2.08 0.58
N ILE A 13 -7.16 -1.50 0.52
CA ILE A 13 -7.80 -1.12 -0.75
C ILE A 13 -6.98 -0.06 -1.48
N ASN A 14 -6.47 0.96 -0.78
CA ASN A 14 -5.67 2.01 -1.42
C ASN A 14 -4.39 1.43 -2.05
N ILE A 15 -3.66 0.60 -1.31
CA ILE A 15 -2.40 0.01 -1.81
C ILE A 15 -2.70 -1.00 -2.94
N ALA A 16 -3.69 -1.86 -2.78
CA ALA A 16 -4.08 -2.83 -3.81
C ALA A 16 -4.64 -2.15 -5.06
N GLY A 17 -5.39 -1.06 -4.89
CA GLY A 17 -5.90 -0.23 -5.98
C GLY A 17 -4.77 0.39 -6.79
N ASN A 18 -3.70 0.86 -6.14
CA ASN A 18 -2.50 1.31 -6.83
C ASN A 18 -1.84 0.17 -7.62
N ALA A 19 -1.66 -1.00 -7.02
CA ALA A 19 -1.10 -2.16 -7.71
C ALA A 19 -1.90 -2.53 -8.97
N VAL A 20 -3.23 -2.56 -8.88
CA VAL A 20 -4.13 -2.82 -10.03
C VAL A 20 -4.02 -1.73 -11.09
N LYS A 21 -3.94 -0.46 -10.68
CA LYS A 21 -3.83 0.67 -11.61
C LYS A 21 -2.54 0.65 -12.41
N PHE A 22 -1.43 0.19 -11.83
CA PHE A 22 -0.09 0.29 -12.43
C PHE A 22 0.46 -1.04 -12.98
N THR A 23 -0.31 -2.13 -12.86
CA THR A 23 0.01 -3.45 -13.44
C THR A 23 -1.00 -3.81 -14.52
N GLU A 24 -0.70 -3.48 -15.78
CA GLU A 24 -1.58 -3.86 -16.92
C GLU A 24 -1.55 -5.37 -17.21
N VAL A 25 -0.36 -5.98 -17.15
CA VAL A 25 -0.13 -7.40 -17.39
C VAL A 25 0.82 -7.94 -16.34
N GLY A 26 0.47 -9.07 -15.74
CA GLY A 26 1.28 -9.73 -14.72
C GLY A 26 0.43 -10.18 -13.55
N GLU A 27 0.97 -10.06 -12.34
CA GLU A 27 0.32 -10.57 -11.13
C GLU A 27 0.39 -9.57 -9.97
N ILE A 28 -0.61 -9.66 -9.10
CA ILE A 28 -0.67 -8.95 -7.84
C ILE A 28 -0.90 -9.99 -6.74
N ILE A 29 0.01 -10.06 -5.79
CA ILE A 29 0.00 -11.02 -4.70
C ILE A 29 -0.24 -10.28 -3.39
N VAL A 30 -1.33 -10.64 -2.70
CA VAL A 30 -1.63 -10.18 -1.35
C VAL A 30 -1.31 -11.32 -0.36
N THR A 31 -0.42 -11.05 0.58
CA THR A 31 0.02 -12.04 1.58
C THR A 31 -0.27 -11.54 2.98
N VAL A 32 -0.82 -12.42 3.83
CA VAL A 32 -0.97 -12.20 5.26
C VAL A 32 -0.24 -13.31 6.00
N ARG A 33 0.65 -12.95 6.92
CA ARG A 33 1.41 -13.90 7.71
C ARG A 33 1.65 -13.42 9.13
N PHE A 34 1.79 -14.36 10.06
CA PHE A 34 2.37 -14.03 11.36
C PHE A 34 3.83 -13.60 11.19
N VAL A 35 4.19 -12.52 11.88
CA VAL A 35 5.58 -12.16 12.06
C VAL A 35 6.19 -13.16 13.03
N LYS A 36 7.40 -13.66 12.71
CA LYS A 36 8.12 -14.59 13.57
C LYS A 36 8.33 -13.93 14.93
N ALA A 37 7.92 -14.62 16.00
CA ALA A 37 8.06 -14.11 17.34
C ALA A 37 9.55 -13.86 17.67
N THR A 38 9.83 -12.71 18.29
CA THR A 38 11.14 -12.39 18.86
C THR A 38 11.05 -12.38 20.39
N ALA A 39 12.19 -12.51 21.07
CA ALA A 39 12.23 -12.53 22.54
C ALA A 39 11.67 -11.24 23.19
N THR A 40 11.64 -10.14 22.45
CA THR A 40 11.13 -8.83 22.89
C THR A 40 9.67 -8.58 22.51
N MET A 41 9.03 -9.52 21.83
CA MET A 41 7.70 -9.34 21.26
C MET A 41 6.62 -9.60 22.31
N VAL A 42 5.92 -8.54 22.72
CA VAL A 42 4.89 -8.61 23.77
C VAL A 42 3.60 -9.27 23.26
N GLN A 43 3.30 -9.14 21.96
CA GLN A 43 2.08 -9.67 21.34
C GLN A 43 2.37 -10.17 19.91
N PRO A 44 1.65 -11.20 19.41
CA PRO A 44 1.77 -11.63 18.02
C PRO A 44 1.38 -10.51 17.06
N GLN A 45 2.15 -10.35 15.99
CA GLN A 45 1.88 -9.37 14.93
C GLN A 45 1.57 -10.07 13.62
N LEU A 46 0.73 -9.44 12.82
CA LEU A 46 0.46 -9.81 11.44
C LEU A 46 1.20 -8.86 10.50
N SER A 47 1.79 -9.41 9.46
CA SER A 47 2.35 -8.66 8.33
C SER A 47 1.43 -8.85 7.13
N PHE A 48 1.00 -7.72 6.58
CA PHE A 48 0.30 -7.64 5.31
C PHE A 48 1.31 -7.17 4.26
N SER A 49 1.33 -7.81 3.10
CA SER A 49 2.18 -7.45 1.98
C SER A 49 1.39 -7.51 0.69
N ILE A 50 1.57 -6.50 -0.15
CA ILE A 50 1.04 -6.44 -1.51
C ILE A 50 2.25 -6.31 -2.43
N ARG A 51 2.40 -7.23 -3.36
CA ARG A 51 3.45 -7.23 -4.37
C ARG A 51 2.82 -7.22 -5.74
N ASP A 52 3.28 -6.34 -6.61
CA ASP A 52 2.86 -6.29 -8.01
C ASP A 52 4.07 -6.37 -8.96
N THR A 53 3.78 -6.54 -10.25
CA THR A 53 4.78 -6.60 -11.32
C THR A 53 4.64 -5.42 -12.29
N GLY A 54 4.05 -4.32 -11.85
CA GLY A 54 3.79 -3.14 -12.65
C GLY A 54 5.05 -2.34 -12.97
N ILE A 55 4.84 -1.13 -13.49
CA ILE A 55 5.93 -0.22 -13.92
C ILE A 55 6.87 0.21 -12.79
N GLY A 56 6.51 -0.06 -11.54
CA GLY A 56 7.27 0.34 -10.36
C GLY A 56 7.16 1.83 -10.04
N ILE A 57 7.97 2.30 -9.09
CA ILE A 57 8.02 3.69 -8.64
C ILE A 57 9.45 4.19 -8.81
N ALA A 58 9.61 5.31 -9.52
CA ALA A 58 10.90 5.95 -9.70
C ALA A 58 11.57 6.25 -8.33
N PRO A 59 12.89 6.04 -8.16
CA PRO A 59 13.57 6.18 -6.86
C PRO A 59 13.32 7.53 -6.18
N GLU A 60 13.23 8.61 -6.94
CA GLU A 60 13.01 9.97 -6.46
C GLU A 60 11.59 10.14 -5.90
N ALA A 61 10.62 9.41 -6.46
CA ALA A 61 9.22 9.45 -6.00
C ALA A 61 8.99 8.58 -4.76
N GLN A 62 9.82 7.55 -4.52
CA GLN A 62 9.65 6.61 -3.39
C GLN A 62 9.65 7.28 -2.02
N GLN A 63 10.38 8.39 -1.86
CA GLN A 63 10.46 9.11 -0.58
C GLN A 63 9.14 9.80 -0.22
N ASN A 64 8.33 10.14 -1.22
CA ASN A 64 7.16 10.99 -1.06
C ASN A 64 5.82 10.23 -1.19
N ILE A 65 5.85 8.90 -1.39
CA ILE A 65 4.62 8.10 -1.61
C ILE A 65 3.70 8.03 -0.39
N PHE A 66 4.23 8.38 0.79
CA PHE A 66 3.49 8.44 2.06
C PHE A 66 3.27 9.86 2.55
N ASP A 67 3.78 10.86 1.84
CA ASP A 67 3.40 12.24 2.11
C ASP A 67 1.90 12.36 1.85
N GLY A 68 1.21 13.12 2.71
CA GLY A 68 -0.22 13.35 2.55
C GLY A 68 -0.47 13.81 1.11
N PHE A 69 -1.44 13.17 0.43
CA PHE A 69 -1.79 13.47 -0.97
C PHE A 69 -1.92 14.98 -1.15
N SER A 70 -0.85 15.63 -1.60
CA SER A 70 -0.98 16.87 -2.32
C SER A 70 -1.43 16.41 -3.69
N GLN A 71 -2.71 16.62 -4.00
CA GLN A 71 -3.06 16.76 -5.40
C GLN A 71 -2.17 17.88 -5.92
N ALA A 72 -1.07 17.53 -6.58
CA ALA A 72 -0.52 18.40 -7.59
C ALA A 72 -1.64 18.52 -8.62
N GLU A 73 -2.45 19.57 -8.49
CA GLU A 73 -3.37 19.97 -9.54
C GLU A 73 -2.56 20.09 -10.82
N SER A 74 -2.64 19.07 -11.67
CA SER A 74 -2.29 19.23 -13.07
C SER A 74 -3.42 20.05 -13.68
N SER A 75 -3.17 21.35 -13.83
CA SER A 75 -3.92 22.31 -14.63
C SER A 75 -4.84 21.66 -15.66
N THR A 76 -6.13 21.59 -15.34
CA THR A 76 -7.20 21.48 -16.34
C THR A 76 -8.35 22.40 -15.95
N ALA A 77 -8.03 23.66 -15.68
CA ALA A 77 -8.92 24.74 -16.14
C ALA A 77 -8.87 24.72 -17.68
N ARG A 78 -9.83 24.04 -18.31
CA ARG A 78 -10.13 24.18 -19.73
C ARG A 78 -11.46 24.93 -19.86
N CYS A 79 -11.35 26.12 -20.46
CA CYS A 79 -12.38 27.07 -20.91
C CYS A 79 -13.22 27.76 -19.83
#